data_AF-A0A6C2D5G5-F1
#
_entry.id   AF-A0A6C2D5G5-F1
#
_cell.length_a   1.000
_cell.length_b   1.000
_cell.length_c   1.000
_cell.angle_alpha   90.00
_cell.angle_beta   90.00
_cell.angle_gamma   90.00
#
_symmetry.space_group_name_H-M   'P 1'
#
loop_
_entity.id
_entity.type
_entity.pdbx_description
1 polymer ?
#
loop_
_entity_poly.entity_id
_entity_poly.type
_entity_poly.pdbx_seq_one_letter_code
_entity_poly.pdbx_strand_id
1 'polypeptide(L)'
;MKIRTIGIKGFRGYSNPIQIQVSDLLVLVGKNDIGKSTVLEALDIFFNDGKGTVKLDKEDINKANLAAGDDCIEISVEFEDLPAAIVIDSTNETTLADEHLLTEAGTLRIIKRYPNAGKEKVFIFAHHPTAPGCSELLLKKNSDLKKILEDHGLECLDKTRNAELRKAIWNGKGNLGLQTIEIEVAKIDTKNIWEQFKSYMPLYTLFQADRKNSDEDSEVQDPMRLAVREILGDPTIQAELAKVAESVKTRLDEVAAQTLAKLNELNPQIASSLNPQIPESSSLKWIDVFKNVSIAGDADIPINKRGSGVKRLILISFFRAEAERRQREAGLPSVVYAIEEPETSQHPEHQRALTSALVALSKAARTQILLTTHSPEIVKKLEFENLLLIAGQQPDDIRNVQASELPYPSLNEVNFSAFAEASFEYHNELYGFIEAEGKLATFKRGQAMLPYSKLNRDGSTVQQQIVLTEYVRHQIHHPENETNRRFTDQELRQSIEAMRNFIQSNP
;
A
#
# COMPACT_ATOMS: atom_id res chain seq x y z
N MET A 1 4.58 -10.17 9.17
CA MET A 1 4.37 -10.18 7.71
C MET A 1 4.56 -8.77 7.18
N LYS A 2 5.25 -8.66 6.05
CA LYS A 2 5.40 -7.42 5.27
C LYS A 2 4.95 -7.68 3.83
N ILE A 3 4.44 -6.67 3.15
CA ILE A 3 4.15 -6.72 1.71
C ILE A 3 5.47 -6.70 0.95
N ARG A 4 5.67 -7.68 0.09
CA ARG A 4 6.79 -7.79 -0.86
C ARG A 4 6.39 -7.33 -2.25
N THR A 5 5.24 -7.80 -2.74
CA THR A 5 4.77 -7.50 -4.10
C THR A 5 3.26 -7.20 -4.08
N ILE A 6 2.84 -6.22 -4.89
CA ILE A 6 1.44 -5.92 -5.20
C ILE A 6 1.20 -6.25 -6.67
N GLY A 7 0.11 -6.93 -6.99
CA GLY A 7 -0.33 -7.13 -8.36
C GLY A 7 -1.76 -6.66 -8.58
N ILE A 8 -2.03 -6.01 -9.71
CA ILE A 8 -3.34 -5.45 -10.05
C ILE A 8 -3.65 -5.78 -11.52
N LYS A 9 -4.88 -6.22 -11.80
CA LYS A 9 -5.41 -6.44 -13.15
C LYS A 9 -6.90 -6.10 -13.19
N GLY A 10 -7.34 -5.45 -14.27
CA GLY A 10 -8.75 -5.18 -14.53
C GLY A 10 -9.36 -4.08 -13.65
N PHE A 11 -8.57 -3.38 -12.83
CA PHE A 11 -9.03 -2.33 -11.93
C PHE A 11 -8.74 -0.93 -12.50
N ARG A 12 -9.80 -0.16 -12.76
CA ARG A 12 -9.78 1.18 -13.33
C ARG A 12 -8.88 1.24 -14.57
N GLY A 13 -7.78 1.98 -14.52
CA GLY A 13 -6.84 2.15 -15.62
C GLY A 13 -5.97 0.92 -15.94
N TYR A 14 -5.75 0.02 -14.98
CA TYR A 14 -4.84 -1.11 -15.13
C TYR A 14 -5.52 -2.30 -15.82
N SER A 15 -5.56 -2.30 -17.15
CA SER A 15 -6.16 -3.38 -17.94
C SER A 15 -5.35 -4.68 -17.87
N ASN A 16 -4.04 -4.56 -18.09
CA ASN A 16 -3.08 -5.65 -18.07
C ASN A 16 -2.51 -5.86 -16.65
N PRO A 17 -2.08 -7.09 -16.31
CA PRO A 17 -1.52 -7.37 -14.99
C PRO A 17 -0.23 -6.60 -14.77
N ILE A 18 -0.19 -5.78 -13.72
CA ILE A 18 1.03 -5.10 -13.25
C ILE A 18 1.56 -5.78 -11.98
N GLN A 19 2.85 -5.63 -11.71
CA GLN A 19 3.47 -6.04 -10.45
C GLN A 19 4.38 -4.94 -9.92
N ILE A 20 4.22 -4.59 -8.65
CA ILE A 20 4.97 -3.54 -7.97
C ILE A 20 5.70 -4.18 -6.78
N GLN A 21 7.02 -4.08 -6.76
CA GLN A 21 7.83 -4.45 -5.59
C GLN A 21 7.69 -3.37 -4.51
N VAL A 22 7.58 -3.80 -3.25
CA VAL A 22 7.35 -2.92 -2.11
C VAL A 22 8.49 -3.08 -1.10
N SER A 23 9.12 -1.96 -0.75
CA SER A 23 10.09 -1.86 0.33
C SER A 23 9.44 -1.30 1.60
N ASP A 24 10.23 -1.00 2.64
CA ASP A 24 9.72 -0.33 3.84
C ASP A 24 9.21 1.10 3.55
N LEU A 25 9.72 1.75 2.50
CA LEU A 25 9.24 3.03 1.99
C LEU A 25 9.15 3.01 0.45
N LEU A 26 7.93 2.96 -0.07
CA LEU A 26 7.64 3.05 -1.49
C LEU A 26 6.89 4.35 -1.79
N VAL A 27 7.41 5.12 -2.75
CA VAL A 27 6.83 6.39 -3.19
C VAL A 27 6.55 6.33 -4.68
N LEU A 28 5.26 6.33 -5.01
CA LEU A 28 4.75 6.36 -6.38
C LEU A 28 4.75 7.80 -6.89
N VAL A 29 5.52 8.04 -7.94
CA VAL A 29 5.75 9.36 -8.53
C VAL A 29 5.21 9.38 -9.95
N GLY A 30 4.54 10.45 -10.35
CA GLY A 30 4.02 10.61 -11.71
C GLY A 30 2.96 11.69 -11.81
N LYS A 31 2.50 11.98 -13.04
CA LYS A 31 1.48 13.01 -13.29
C LYS A 31 0.15 12.71 -12.60
N ASN A 32 -0.70 13.72 -12.48
CA ASN A 32 -2.06 13.54 -11.99
C ASN A 32 -2.83 12.61 -12.94
N ASP A 33 -3.76 11.85 -12.36
CA ASP A 33 -4.66 10.94 -13.08
C ASP A 33 -3.98 9.74 -13.80
N ILE A 34 -2.71 9.45 -13.48
CA ILE A 34 -1.96 8.35 -14.11
C ILE A 34 -2.22 6.98 -13.45
N GLY A 35 -2.90 6.94 -12.31
CA GLY A 35 -3.21 5.70 -11.57
C GLY A 35 -2.45 5.48 -10.25
N LYS A 36 -1.73 6.48 -9.74
CA LYS A 36 -0.98 6.36 -8.46
C LYS A 36 -1.90 5.99 -7.29
N SER A 37 -2.98 6.75 -7.09
CA SER A 37 -3.98 6.50 -6.05
C SER A 37 -4.67 5.15 -6.21
N THR A 38 -4.94 4.74 -7.46
CA THR A 38 -5.52 3.43 -7.78
C THR A 38 -4.75 2.25 -7.17
N VAL A 39 -3.42 2.34 -7.06
CA VAL A 39 -2.60 1.30 -6.41
C VAL A 39 -2.91 1.20 -4.91
N LEU A 40 -3.02 2.34 -4.22
CA LEU A 40 -3.29 2.42 -2.79
C LEU A 40 -4.75 2.06 -2.49
N GLU A 41 -5.68 2.46 -3.34
CA GLU A 41 -7.10 2.13 -3.24
C GLU A 41 -7.35 0.63 -3.44
N ALA A 42 -6.62 -0.02 -4.37
CA ALA A 42 -6.67 -1.47 -4.55
C ALA A 42 -6.24 -2.21 -3.28
N LEU A 43 -5.20 -1.73 -2.59
CA LEU A 43 -4.80 -2.29 -1.30
C LEU A 43 -5.83 -2.05 -0.19
N ASP A 44 -6.50 -0.90 -0.17
CA ASP A 44 -7.59 -0.65 0.79
C ASP A 44 -8.72 -1.68 0.63
N ILE A 45 -9.12 -1.93 -0.62
CA ILE A 45 -10.11 -2.96 -0.96
C ILE A 45 -9.62 -4.34 -0.53
N PHE A 46 -8.35 -4.66 -0.80
CA PHE A 46 -7.74 -5.94 -0.46
C PHE A 46 -7.70 -6.21 1.05
N PHE A 47 -7.23 -5.26 1.86
CA PHE A 47 -7.01 -5.47 3.30
C PHE A 47 -8.26 -5.25 4.15
N ASN A 48 -9.14 -4.31 3.76
CA ASN A 48 -10.30 -3.94 4.55
C ASN A 48 -11.60 -4.59 4.04
N ASP A 49 -11.53 -5.59 3.16
CA ASP A 49 -12.68 -6.36 2.64
C ASP A 49 -13.82 -5.47 2.11
N GLY A 50 -13.48 -4.39 1.40
CA GLY A 50 -14.44 -3.40 0.89
C GLY A 50 -15.19 -2.58 1.96
N LYS A 51 -14.79 -2.70 3.24
CA LYS A 51 -15.29 -1.91 4.38
C LYS A 51 -14.35 -0.75 4.73
N GLY A 52 -13.28 -0.58 3.96
CA GLY A 52 -12.35 0.54 4.09
C GLY A 52 -12.96 1.85 3.62
N THR A 53 -12.08 2.80 3.31
CA THR A 53 -12.47 4.09 2.76
C THR A 53 -12.98 3.95 1.33
N VAL A 54 -12.40 3.01 0.58
CA VAL A 54 -12.75 2.70 -0.80
C VAL A 54 -13.75 1.56 -0.85
N LYS A 55 -14.86 1.78 -1.58
CA LYS A 55 -15.86 0.76 -1.86
C LYS A 55 -15.86 0.48 -3.35
N LEU A 56 -15.75 -0.80 -3.68
CA LEU A 56 -15.71 -1.25 -5.07
C LEU A 56 -17.09 -1.08 -5.72
N ASP A 57 -17.10 -0.57 -6.94
CA ASP A 57 -18.29 -0.48 -7.78
C ASP A 57 -18.07 -1.03 -9.20
N LYS A 58 -19.13 -1.13 -10.00
CA LYS A 58 -19.06 -1.68 -11.37
C LYS A 58 -18.31 -0.77 -12.34
N GLU A 59 -18.22 0.51 -12.05
CA GLU A 59 -17.49 1.48 -12.87
C GLU A 59 -15.97 1.36 -12.63
N ASP A 60 -15.55 0.77 -11.51
CA ASP A 60 -14.15 0.41 -11.25
C ASP A 60 -13.61 -0.71 -12.13
N ILE A 61 -14.47 -1.47 -12.85
CA ILE A 61 -14.00 -2.48 -13.80
C ILE A 61 -13.41 -1.76 -15.02
N ASN A 62 -12.19 -2.15 -15.41
CA ASN A 62 -11.54 -1.61 -16.59
C ASN A 62 -12.45 -1.78 -17.83
N LYS A 63 -12.70 -0.67 -18.54
CA LYS A 63 -13.65 -0.65 -19.67
C LYS A 63 -13.19 -1.50 -20.86
N ALA A 64 -11.89 -1.61 -21.10
CA ALA A 64 -11.36 -2.45 -22.18
C ALA A 64 -11.50 -3.94 -21.85
N ASN A 65 -11.20 -4.35 -20.61
CA ASN A 65 -11.41 -5.71 -20.14
C ASN A 65 -12.90 -6.08 -20.21
N LEU A 66 -13.79 -5.20 -19.73
CA LEU A 66 -15.23 -5.42 -19.76
C LEU A 66 -15.75 -5.58 -21.21
N ALA A 67 -15.28 -4.74 -22.14
CA ALA A 67 -15.61 -4.84 -23.55
C ALA A 67 -15.11 -6.15 -24.20
N ALA A 68 -14.01 -6.71 -23.68
CA ALA A 68 -13.48 -8.01 -24.07
C ALA A 68 -14.16 -9.20 -23.34
N GLY A 69 -15.16 -8.94 -22.50
CA GLY A 69 -15.88 -9.97 -21.73
C GLY A 69 -15.18 -10.42 -20.44
N ASP A 70 -14.12 -9.73 -20.01
CA ASP A 70 -13.46 -9.94 -18.72
C ASP A 70 -13.97 -8.90 -17.71
N ASP A 71 -14.94 -9.29 -16.88
CA ASP A 71 -15.55 -8.44 -15.85
C ASP A 71 -14.89 -8.59 -14.47
N CYS A 72 -13.72 -9.26 -14.42
CA CYS A 72 -13.07 -9.64 -13.18
C CYS A 72 -11.93 -8.67 -12.83
N ILE A 73 -12.03 -8.06 -11.65
CA ILE A 73 -10.91 -7.35 -11.03
C ILE A 73 -10.08 -8.35 -10.23
N GLU A 74 -8.76 -8.32 -10.39
CA GLU A 74 -7.84 -9.14 -9.62
C GLU A 74 -6.83 -8.25 -8.89
N ILE A 75 -6.73 -8.44 -7.57
CA ILE A 75 -5.76 -7.78 -6.71
C ILE A 75 -5.00 -8.87 -5.96
N SER A 76 -3.68 -8.90 -6.09
CA SER A 76 -2.82 -9.87 -5.42
C SER A 76 -1.80 -9.18 -4.54
N VAL A 77 -1.52 -9.77 -3.38
CA VAL A 77 -0.50 -9.30 -2.46
C VAL A 77 0.36 -10.49 -2.06
N GLU A 78 1.66 -10.33 -2.21
CA GLU A 78 2.66 -11.29 -1.79
C GLU A 78 3.35 -10.78 -0.54
N PHE A 79 3.46 -11.65 0.47
CA PHE A 79 4.01 -11.34 1.77
C PHE A 79 5.31 -12.08 2.04
N GLU A 80 6.20 -11.41 2.75
CA GLU A 80 7.39 -11.97 3.39
C GLU A 80 7.36 -11.72 4.91
N ASP A 81 8.43 -12.06 5.63
CA ASP A 81 8.49 -12.00 7.10
C ASP A 81 7.29 -12.72 7.75
N LEU A 82 7.10 -13.97 7.33
CA LEU A 82 5.97 -14.80 7.73
C LEU A 82 6.12 -15.26 9.19
N PRO A 83 5.01 -15.47 9.92
CA PRO A 83 5.06 -16.00 11.27
C PRO A 83 5.67 -17.41 11.26
N ALA A 84 6.50 -17.70 12.26
CA ALA A 84 7.19 -18.99 12.38
C ALA A 84 6.22 -20.17 12.56
N ALA A 85 5.07 -19.92 13.17
CA ALA A 85 3.99 -20.88 13.33
C ALA A 85 2.64 -20.18 13.08
N ILE A 86 1.69 -20.94 12.55
CA ILE A 86 0.31 -20.54 12.34
C ILE A 86 -0.62 -21.59 12.90
N VAL A 87 -1.82 -21.17 13.29
CA VAL A 87 -2.92 -22.08 13.54
C VAL A 87 -3.80 -22.06 12.29
N ILE A 88 -4.07 -23.25 11.72
CA ILE A 88 -4.98 -23.44 10.57
C ILE A 88 -6.23 -24.22 11.01
N ASP A 89 -6.06 -25.17 11.92
CA ASP A 89 -7.09 -26.10 12.36
C ASP A 89 -7.32 -25.94 13.87
N SER A 90 -8.35 -25.17 14.24
CA SER A 90 -8.92 -24.95 15.59
C SER A 90 -7.96 -24.54 16.73
N THR A 91 -6.88 -25.28 16.96
CA THR A 91 -5.90 -25.07 18.04
C THR A 91 -4.49 -25.61 17.73
N ASN A 92 -4.28 -26.26 16.59
CA ASN A 92 -2.99 -26.89 16.29
C ASN A 92 -2.05 -25.94 15.55
N GLU A 93 -0.87 -25.70 16.13
CA GLU A 93 0.23 -25.02 15.45
C GLU A 93 0.80 -25.89 14.31
N THR A 94 1.09 -25.24 13.19
CA THR A 94 1.76 -25.79 12.00
C THR A 94 2.54 -24.66 11.33
N THR A 95 3.19 -24.91 10.20
CA THR A 95 3.85 -23.88 9.39
C THR A 95 3.24 -23.81 7.98
N LEU A 96 3.33 -22.63 7.35
CA LEU A 96 2.90 -22.46 5.96
C LEU A 96 3.67 -23.38 5.00
N ALA A 97 4.95 -23.62 5.30
CA ALA A 97 5.81 -24.49 4.50
C ALA A 97 5.40 -25.96 4.60
N ASP A 98 5.16 -26.45 5.82
CA ASP A 98 4.72 -27.84 6.07
C ASP A 98 3.34 -28.13 5.46
N GLU A 99 2.52 -27.10 5.26
CA GLU A 99 1.21 -27.20 4.63
C GLU A 99 1.23 -26.91 3.12
N HIS A 100 2.43 -26.70 2.55
CA HIS A 100 2.63 -26.38 1.14
C HIS A 100 1.77 -25.21 0.64
N LEU A 101 1.71 -24.14 1.43
CA LEU A 101 0.95 -22.91 1.15
C LEU A 101 1.82 -21.72 0.71
N LEU A 102 3.11 -21.97 0.47
CA LEU A 102 4.09 -20.95 0.04
C LEU A 102 4.39 -21.06 -1.45
N THR A 103 4.83 -19.96 -2.04
CA THR A 103 5.42 -19.93 -3.38
C THR A 103 6.76 -20.69 -3.39
N GLU A 104 7.33 -20.92 -4.58
CA GLU A 104 8.70 -21.45 -4.72
C GLU A 104 9.76 -20.58 -4.03
N ALA A 105 9.51 -19.28 -3.88
CA ALA A 105 10.39 -18.34 -3.21
C ALA A 105 10.23 -18.33 -1.68
N GLY A 106 9.36 -19.18 -1.12
CA GLY A 106 9.11 -19.24 0.33
C GLY A 106 8.24 -18.09 0.87
N THR A 107 7.55 -17.37 -0.01
CA THR A 107 6.63 -16.26 0.34
C THR A 107 5.17 -16.70 0.29
N LEU A 108 4.28 -15.90 0.88
CA LEU A 108 2.83 -16.15 0.87
C LEU A 108 2.17 -15.22 -0.14
N ARG A 109 1.62 -15.75 -1.24
CA ARG A 109 0.90 -14.95 -2.23
C ARG A 109 -0.61 -15.20 -2.16
N ILE A 110 -1.36 -14.13 -1.89
CA ILE A 110 -2.82 -14.14 -1.83
C ILE A 110 -3.37 -13.39 -3.04
N ILE A 111 -4.36 -13.96 -3.70
CA ILE A 111 -5.06 -13.37 -4.84
C ILE A 111 -6.53 -13.22 -4.48
N LYS A 112 -7.08 -12.01 -4.58
CA LYS A 112 -8.51 -11.73 -4.47
C LYS A 112 -9.06 -11.36 -5.84
N ARG A 113 -10.09 -12.07 -6.26
CA ARG A 113 -10.84 -11.80 -7.51
C ARG A 113 -12.23 -11.30 -7.19
N TYR A 114 -12.67 -10.26 -7.90
CA TYR A 114 -13.96 -9.61 -7.73
C TYR A 114 -14.70 -9.65 -9.07
N PRO A 115 -15.36 -10.77 -9.42
CA PRO A 115 -16.18 -10.86 -10.63
C PRO A 115 -17.32 -9.83 -10.58
N ASN A 116 -17.48 -9.03 -11.63
CA ASN A 116 -18.50 -7.99 -11.74
C ASN A 116 -18.47 -6.99 -10.57
N ALA A 117 -17.27 -6.69 -10.05
CA ALA A 117 -17.08 -5.88 -8.84
C ALA A 117 -17.89 -6.35 -7.62
N GLY A 118 -18.20 -7.65 -7.58
CA GLY A 118 -19.01 -8.27 -6.55
C GLY A 118 -18.19 -8.82 -5.39
N LYS A 119 -18.74 -9.83 -4.72
CA LYS A 119 -18.08 -10.52 -3.61
C LYS A 119 -16.76 -11.15 -4.06
N GLU A 120 -15.75 -11.01 -3.21
CA GLU A 120 -14.43 -11.55 -3.43
C GLU A 120 -14.40 -13.09 -3.43
N LYS A 121 -13.58 -13.64 -4.31
CA LYS A 121 -13.06 -15.00 -4.24
C LYS A 121 -11.59 -14.94 -3.88
N VAL A 122 -11.20 -15.64 -2.82
CA VAL A 122 -9.84 -15.60 -2.27
C VAL A 122 -9.09 -16.87 -2.63
N PHE A 123 -7.85 -16.72 -3.10
CA PHE A 123 -6.97 -17.80 -3.51
C PHE A 123 -5.59 -17.64 -2.86
N ILE A 124 -4.96 -18.77 -2.53
CA ILE A 124 -3.54 -18.86 -2.18
C ILE A 124 -2.80 -19.38 -3.41
N PHE A 125 -1.81 -18.64 -3.88
CA PHE A 125 -0.93 -19.07 -4.97
C PHE A 125 0.31 -19.73 -4.37
N ALA A 126 0.45 -21.04 -4.55
CA ALA A 126 1.44 -21.84 -3.85
C ALA A 126 2.03 -22.94 -4.74
N HIS A 127 3.26 -23.34 -4.39
CA HIS A 127 3.92 -24.53 -4.92
C HIS A 127 3.44 -25.75 -4.11
N HIS A 128 2.38 -26.40 -4.61
CA HIS A 128 1.57 -27.36 -3.87
C HIS A 128 1.64 -28.78 -4.47
N PRO A 129 1.49 -29.85 -3.67
CA PRO A 129 1.36 -31.21 -4.16
C PRO A 129 0.17 -31.40 -5.12
N THR A 130 0.41 -31.89 -6.33
CA THR A 130 -0.65 -32.22 -7.30
C THR A 130 -0.68 -33.69 -7.70
N ALA A 131 0.15 -34.54 -7.09
CA ALA A 131 0.04 -35.98 -7.28
C ALA A 131 -1.37 -36.49 -6.87
N PRO A 132 -1.90 -37.55 -7.53
CA PRO A 132 -3.21 -38.10 -7.22
C PRO A 132 -3.38 -38.42 -5.72
N GLY A 133 -4.43 -37.88 -5.10
CA GLY A 133 -4.70 -38.06 -3.67
C GLY A 133 -4.02 -37.04 -2.75
N CYS A 134 -3.17 -36.13 -3.27
CA CYS A 134 -2.40 -35.19 -2.46
C CYS A 134 -2.94 -33.75 -2.49
N SER A 135 -3.53 -33.33 -3.62
CA SER A 135 -3.99 -31.95 -3.85
C SER A 135 -5.18 -31.51 -3.00
N GLU A 136 -6.00 -32.48 -2.60
CA GLU A 136 -7.26 -32.24 -1.89
C GLU A 136 -7.15 -32.47 -0.38
N LEU A 137 -5.96 -32.78 0.15
CA LEU A 137 -5.81 -33.13 1.57
C LEU A 137 -6.21 -31.98 2.51
N LEU A 138 -6.00 -30.73 2.10
CA LEU A 138 -6.46 -29.54 2.83
C LEU A 138 -8.00 -29.47 2.95
N LEU A 139 -8.75 -30.13 2.05
CA LEU A 139 -10.21 -30.18 2.04
C LEU A 139 -10.79 -31.32 2.90
N LYS A 140 -9.96 -32.28 3.31
CA LYS A 140 -10.42 -33.51 3.98
C LYS A 140 -10.68 -33.29 5.46
N LYS A 141 -11.75 -33.91 5.97
CA LYS A 141 -11.98 -33.99 7.42
C LYS A 141 -10.97 -34.95 8.05
N ASN A 142 -10.78 -34.80 9.37
CA ASN A 142 -9.87 -35.65 10.14
C ASN A 142 -10.14 -37.16 9.92
N SER A 143 -11.42 -37.56 9.89
CA SER A 143 -11.84 -38.95 9.65
C SER A 143 -11.41 -39.48 8.28
N ASP A 144 -11.38 -38.62 7.26
CA ASP A 144 -11.04 -39.02 5.89
C ASP A 144 -9.52 -39.14 5.75
N LEU A 145 -8.78 -38.22 6.38
CA LEU A 145 -7.31 -38.28 6.44
C LEU A 145 -6.83 -39.56 7.14
N LYS A 146 -7.47 -39.96 8.24
CA LYS A 146 -7.18 -41.23 8.94
C LYS A 146 -7.34 -42.45 8.04
N LYS A 147 -8.44 -42.51 7.26
CA LYS A 147 -8.69 -43.59 6.31
C LYS A 147 -7.60 -43.68 5.23
N ILE A 148 -7.22 -42.53 4.66
CA ILE A 148 -6.15 -42.49 3.65
C ILE A 148 -4.83 -43.04 4.21
N LEU A 149 -4.51 -42.69 5.46
CA LEU A 149 -3.33 -43.18 6.18
C LEU A 149 -3.36 -44.71 6.36
N GLU A 150 -4.51 -45.26 6.77
CA GLU A 150 -4.71 -46.70 6.96
C GLU A 150 -4.66 -47.48 5.64
N ASP A 151 -5.32 -46.99 4.59
CA ASP A 151 -5.38 -47.63 3.28
C ASP A 151 -3.99 -47.74 2.61
N HIS A 152 -3.07 -46.83 2.95
CA HIS A 152 -1.70 -46.81 2.42
C HIS A 152 -0.66 -47.37 3.41
N GLY A 153 -1.08 -47.87 4.58
CA GLY A 153 -0.18 -48.43 5.58
C GLY A 153 0.85 -47.44 6.13
N LEU A 154 0.49 -46.15 6.21
CA LEU A 154 1.37 -45.09 6.69
C LEU A 154 1.27 -44.96 8.22
N GLU A 155 2.35 -44.53 8.87
CA GLU A 155 2.37 -44.26 10.31
C GLU A 155 2.27 -42.75 10.58
N CYS A 156 1.50 -42.38 11.60
CA CYS A 156 1.38 -41.01 12.07
C CYS A 156 1.33 -41.02 13.60
N LEU A 157 2.20 -40.22 14.22
CA LEU A 157 2.38 -40.16 15.68
C LEU A 157 1.12 -39.64 16.40
N ASP A 158 0.48 -38.61 15.85
CA ASP A 158 -0.71 -38.00 16.43
C ASP A 158 -1.85 -37.92 15.41
N LYS A 159 -2.73 -38.91 15.46
CA LYS A 159 -3.90 -38.97 14.57
C LYS A 159 -4.99 -37.97 14.94
N THR A 160 -4.88 -37.21 16.02
CA THR A 160 -5.87 -36.19 16.38
C THR A 160 -5.66 -34.87 15.63
N ARG A 161 -4.45 -34.65 15.09
CA ARG A 161 -4.05 -33.40 14.44
C ARG A 161 -4.07 -33.52 12.91
N ASN A 162 -4.89 -32.70 12.26
CA ASN A 162 -5.00 -32.69 10.80
C ASN A 162 -3.67 -32.42 10.10
N ALA A 163 -2.89 -31.43 10.59
CA ALA A 163 -1.59 -31.09 10.05
C ALA A 163 -0.62 -32.29 10.05
N GLU A 164 -0.53 -33.03 11.16
CA GLU A 164 0.31 -34.22 11.29
C GLU A 164 -0.13 -35.35 10.37
N LEU A 165 -1.45 -35.54 10.21
CA LEU A 165 -1.99 -36.53 9.26
C LEU A 165 -1.63 -36.17 7.82
N ARG A 166 -1.81 -34.90 7.40
CA ARG A 166 -1.46 -34.43 6.05
C ARG A 166 0.03 -34.60 5.78
N LYS A 167 0.87 -34.18 6.72
CA LYS A 167 2.32 -34.33 6.66
C LYS A 167 2.76 -35.78 6.51
N ALA A 168 2.16 -36.70 7.27
CA ALA A 168 2.43 -38.13 7.14
C ALA A 168 2.01 -38.68 5.76
N ILE A 169 0.85 -38.27 5.24
CA ILE A 169 0.37 -38.70 3.92
C ILE A 169 1.28 -38.18 2.81
N TRP A 170 1.67 -36.91 2.85
CA TRP A 170 2.60 -36.33 1.88
C TRP A 170 3.98 -37.00 1.95
N ASN A 171 4.56 -37.17 3.15
CA ASN A 171 5.85 -37.85 3.30
C ASN A 171 5.82 -39.32 2.85
N GLY A 172 4.67 -39.99 3.02
CA GLY A 172 4.46 -41.35 2.53
C GLY A 172 4.38 -41.46 1.00
N LYS A 173 4.16 -40.36 0.30
CA LYS A 173 4.13 -40.28 -1.17
C LYS A 173 5.50 -39.83 -1.66
N GLY A 174 6.27 -40.77 -2.22
CA GLY A 174 7.66 -40.50 -2.64
C GLY A 174 7.83 -39.33 -3.62
N ASN A 175 6.90 -39.13 -4.56
CA ASN A 175 6.88 -37.95 -5.43
C ASN A 175 5.53 -37.23 -5.32
N LEU A 176 5.56 -36.02 -4.77
CA LEU A 176 4.38 -35.17 -4.58
C LEU A 176 3.90 -34.48 -5.86
N GLY A 177 4.73 -34.48 -6.93
CA GLY A 177 4.43 -33.76 -8.16
C GLY A 177 4.11 -32.29 -7.87
N LEU A 178 5.02 -31.58 -7.19
CA LEU A 178 4.78 -30.19 -6.82
C LEU A 178 4.59 -29.33 -8.09
N GLN A 179 3.53 -28.53 -8.10
CA GLN A 179 3.24 -27.57 -9.15
C GLN A 179 2.72 -26.28 -8.55
N THR A 180 2.95 -25.18 -9.25
CA THR A 180 2.42 -23.88 -8.87
C THR A 180 0.95 -23.80 -9.27
N ILE A 181 0.06 -23.70 -8.27
CA ILE A 181 -1.39 -23.69 -8.45
C ILE A 181 -2.05 -22.60 -7.60
N GLU A 182 -3.33 -22.34 -7.88
CA GLU A 182 -4.19 -21.50 -7.07
C GLU A 182 -5.18 -22.34 -6.26
N ILE A 183 -5.13 -22.19 -4.94
CA ILE A 183 -5.98 -22.91 -4.01
C ILE A 183 -7.07 -21.96 -3.53
N GLU A 184 -8.32 -22.23 -3.91
CA GLU A 184 -9.47 -21.41 -3.49
C GLU A 184 -9.74 -21.61 -1.99
N VAL A 185 -9.59 -20.54 -1.21
CA VAL A 185 -9.68 -20.57 0.25
C VAL A 185 -11.06 -21.05 0.69
N ALA A 186 -12.13 -20.55 0.07
CA ALA A 186 -13.51 -20.93 0.42
C ALA A 186 -13.79 -22.45 0.35
N LYS A 187 -13.02 -23.21 -0.45
CA LYS A 187 -13.15 -24.68 -0.51
C LYS A 187 -12.53 -25.38 0.70
N ILE A 188 -11.41 -24.86 1.20
CA ILE A 188 -10.67 -25.38 2.37
C ILE A 188 -11.14 -24.77 3.69
N ASP A 189 -11.81 -23.62 3.65
CA ASP A 189 -12.17 -22.78 4.80
C ASP A 189 -13.37 -23.29 5.61
N THR A 190 -13.52 -24.60 5.75
CA THR A 190 -14.56 -25.21 6.61
C THR A 190 -14.37 -24.93 8.11
N LYS A 191 -13.28 -24.23 8.48
CA LYS A 191 -12.84 -23.94 9.86
C LYS A 191 -12.27 -22.53 10.08
N ASN A 192 -12.55 -21.54 9.23
CA ASN A 192 -12.07 -20.15 9.38
C ASN A 192 -10.53 -19.96 9.28
N ILE A 193 -9.86 -20.77 8.46
CA ILE A 193 -8.46 -20.61 8.04
C ILE A 193 -8.20 -19.19 7.52
N TRP A 194 -9.13 -18.64 6.74
CA TRP A 194 -8.98 -17.29 6.19
C TRP A 194 -8.94 -16.22 7.27
N GLU A 195 -9.83 -16.31 8.26
CA GLU A 195 -9.87 -15.37 9.39
C GLU A 195 -8.61 -15.47 10.26
N GLN A 196 -8.05 -16.68 10.41
CA GLN A 196 -6.74 -16.85 11.05
C GLN A 196 -5.64 -16.16 10.25
N PHE A 197 -5.60 -16.28 8.92
CA PHE A 197 -4.63 -15.54 8.11
C PHE A 197 -4.78 -14.03 8.24
N LYS A 198 -6.00 -13.50 8.24
CA LYS A 198 -6.26 -12.07 8.45
C LYS A 198 -5.65 -11.55 9.75
N SER A 199 -5.64 -12.36 10.82
CA SER A 199 -5.06 -11.95 12.10
C SER A 199 -3.54 -11.72 12.04
N TYR A 200 -2.83 -12.33 11.09
CA TYR A 200 -1.40 -12.15 10.88
C TYR A 200 -1.06 -11.10 9.81
N MET A 201 -2.06 -10.64 9.04
CA MET A 201 -1.86 -9.61 8.03
C MET A 201 -1.58 -8.25 8.67
N PRO A 202 -0.78 -7.40 8.02
CA PRO A 202 -0.58 -6.05 8.49
C PRO A 202 -1.91 -5.26 8.47
N LEU A 203 -2.08 -4.36 9.45
CA LEU A 203 -3.16 -3.38 9.40
C LEU A 203 -2.86 -2.40 8.27
N TYR A 204 -3.79 -2.25 7.34
CA TYR A 204 -3.68 -1.27 6.26
C TYR A 204 -4.58 -0.07 6.54
N THR A 205 -4.02 1.13 6.40
CA THR A 205 -4.76 2.39 6.54
C THR A 205 -4.45 3.32 5.37
N LEU A 206 -5.50 3.89 4.78
CA LEU A 206 -5.41 4.81 3.65
C LEU A 206 -5.80 6.23 4.07
N PHE A 207 -4.85 7.15 3.98
CA PHE A 207 -5.02 8.60 4.12
C PHE A 207 -5.17 9.22 2.72
N GLN A 208 -6.39 9.56 2.32
CA GLN A 208 -6.69 10.15 1.00
C GLN A 208 -6.50 11.67 1.00
N ALA A 209 -6.09 12.22 -0.13
CA ALA A 209 -5.83 13.65 -0.30
C ALA A 209 -7.12 14.51 -0.37
N ASP A 210 -8.12 14.05 -1.14
CA ASP A 210 -9.37 14.77 -1.38
C ASP A 210 -10.51 14.18 -0.54
N ARG A 211 -10.97 14.93 0.46
CA ARG A 211 -12.07 14.50 1.34
C ARG A 211 -13.16 15.54 1.43
N LYS A 212 -14.40 15.07 1.54
CA LYS A 212 -15.58 15.93 1.71
C LYS A 212 -15.44 16.68 3.04
N ASN A 213 -15.48 18.01 3.01
CA ASN A 213 -15.57 18.87 4.19
C ASN A 213 -16.93 18.69 4.91
N SER A 214 -17.18 17.52 5.51
CA SER A 214 -18.35 17.23 6.35
C SER A 214 -17.94 16.98 7.80
N ASP A 215 -18.89 16.96 8.73
CA ASP A 215 -18.58 16.72 10.16
C ASP A 215 -18.05 15.30 10.41
N GLU A 216 -18.20 14.41 9.43
CA GLU A 216 -17.70 13.02 9.39
C GLU A 216 -16.29 12.91 8.78
N ASP A 217 -15.61 14.04 8.53
CA ASP A 217 -14.30 14.10 7.86
C ASP A 217 -13.27 13.19 8.55
N SER A 218 -12.67 12.31 7.76
CA SER A 218 -11.81 11.21 8.22
C SER A 218 -10.36 11.63 8.47
N GLU A 219 -9.93 12.83 8.06
CA GLU A 219 -8.52 13.28 8.12
C GLU A 219 -7.90 13.18 9.53
N VAL A 220 -8.68 13.43 10.57
CA VAL A 220 -8.24 13.36 11.98
C VAL A 220 -8.77 12.13 12.70
N GLN A 221 -9.85 11.53 12.19
CA GLN A 221 -10.38 10.28 12.74
C GLN A 221 -9.51 9.09 12.35
N ASP A 222 -8.89 9.08 11.18
CA ASP A 222 -8.09 7.95 10.69
C ASP A 222 -6.86 7.67 11.56
N PRO A 223 -6.06 8.67 11.98
CA PRO A 223 -5.00 8.46 12.96
C PRO A 223 -5.49 7.80 14.26
N MET A 224 -6.59 8.30 14.81
CA MET A 224 -7.15 7.79 16.07
C MET A 224 -7.78 6.41 15.90
N ARG A 225 -8.48 6.17 14.79
CA ARG A 225 -9.05 4.86 14.46
C ARG A 225 -7.97 3.81 14.26
N LEU A 226 -6.84 4.18 13.65
CA LEU A 226 -5.69 3.30 13.57
C LEU A 226 -5.17 2.96 14.96
N ALA A 227 -4.94 3.96 15.81
CA ALA A 227 -4.49 3.75 17.19
C ALA A 227 -5.44 2.82 17.95
N VAL A 228 -6.76 3.01 17.80
CA VAL A 228 -7.77 2.11 18.39
C VAL A 228 -7.66 0.68 17.82
N ARG A 229 -7.54 0.50 16.49
CA ARG A 229 -7.38 -0.82 15.88
C ARG A 229 -6.14 -1.54 16.39
N GLU A 230 -5.04 -0.82 16.57
CA GLU A 230 -3.81 -1.38 17.15
C GLU A 230 -3.99 -1.81 18.60
N ILE A 231 -4.58 -0.94 19.44
CA ILE A 231 -4.85 -1.24 20.86
C ILE A 231 -5.78 -2.46 20.98
N LEU A 232 -6.83 -2.53 20.16
CA LEU A 232 -7.74 -3.69 20.10
C LEU A 232 -7.09 -4.95 19.54
N GLY A 233 -5.95 -4.81 18.86
CA GLY A 233 -5.11 -5.92 18.42
C GLY A 233 -4.27 -6.53 19.54
N ASP A 234 -4.14 -5.88 20.70
CA ASP A 234 -3.39 -6.39 21.84
C ASP A 234 -4.08 -7.64 22.44
N PRO A 235 -3.38 -8.78 22.59
CA PRO A 235 -3.97 -10.01 23.13
C PRO A 235 -4.54 -9.86 24.55
N THR A 236 -3.92 -9.01 25.36
CA THR A 236 -4.35 -8.72 26.74
C THR A 236 -5.69 -7.99 26.73
N ILE A 237 -5.81 -6.96 25.88
CA ILE A 237 -7.04 -6.19 25.72
C ILE A 237 -8.16 -7.08 25.17
N GLN A 238 -7.87 -7.94 24.19
CA GLN A 238 -8.84 -8.90 23.67
C GLN A 238 -9.37 -9.86 24.74
N ALA A 239 -8.49 -10.35 25.62
CA ALA A 239 -8.88 -11.23 26.72
C ALA A 239 -9.78 -10.51 27.74
N GLU A 240 -9.53 -9.23 28.02
CA GLU A 240 -10.39 -8.42 28.89
C GLU A 240 -11.76 -8.15 28.27
N LEU A 241 -11.79 -7.76 26.99
CA LEU A 241 -13.03 -7.53 26.25
C LEU A 241 -13.88 -8.80 26.15
N ALA A 242 -13.25 -9.97 26.00
CA ALA A 242 -13.95 -11.26 26.03
C ALA A 242 -14.64 -11.51 27.39
N LYS A 243 -13.98 -11.17 28.50
CA LYS A 243 -14.59 -11.28 29.85
C LYS A 243 -15.78 -10.33 30.01
N VAL A 244 -15.67 -9.10 29.51
CA VAL A 244 -16.77 -8.13 29.52
C VAL A 244 -17.95 -8.65 28.69
N ALA A 245 -17.69 -9.16 27.49
CA ALA A 245 -18.71 -9.72 26.61
C ALA A 245 -19.44 -10.89 27.27
N GLU A 246 -18.72 -11.81 27.90
CA GLU A 246 -19.31 -12.94 28.60
C GLU A 246 -20.19 -12.49 29.77
N SER A 247 -19.72 -11.52 30.56
CA SER A 247 -20.52 -10.97 31.66
C SER A 247 -21.81 -10.28 31.18
N VAL A 248 -21.78 -9.60 30.03
CA VAL A 248 -22.98 -8.97 29.44
C VAL A 248 -23.95 -10.05 28.96
N LYS A 249 -23.44 -11.10 28.29
CA LYS A 249 -24.22 -12.23 27.81
C LYS A 249 -24.98 -12.92 28.95
N THR A 250 -24.29 -13.28 30.04
CA THR A 250 -24.91 -13.92 31.21
C THR A 250 -26.09 -13.10 31.75
N ARG A 251 -25.94 -11.77 31.86
CA ARG A 251 -27.02 -10.89 32.35
C ARG A 251 -28.19 -10.79 31.37
N LEU A 252 -27.91 -10.78 30.06
CA LEU A 252 -28.97 -10.77 29.04
C LEU A 252 -29.76 -12.08 29.05
N ASP A 253 -29.09 -13.22 29.23
CA ASP A 253 -29.73 -14.52 29.38
C ASP A 253 -30.68 -14.55 30.59
N GLU A 254 -30.26 -14.01 31.73
CA GLU A 254 -31.11 -13.89 32.93
C GLU A 254 -32.37 -13.04 32.67
N VAL A 255 -32.22 -11.87 32.04
CA VAL A 255 -33.34 -10.98 31.72
C VAL A 255 -34.30 -11.63 30.71
N ALA A 256 -33.76 -12.30 29.69
CA ALA A 256 -34.55 -13.00 28.69
C ALA A 256 -35.33 -14.16 29.30
N ALA A 257 -34.70 -14.96 30.16
CA ALA A 257 -35.34 -16.04 30.89
C ALA A 257 -36.47 -15.54 31.80
N GLN A 258 -36.24 -14.46 32.55
CA GLN A 258 -37.28 -13.85 33.39
C GLN A 258 -38.46 -13.32 32.56
N THR A 259 -38.17 -12.68 31.42
CA THR A 259 -39.20 -12.15 30.51
C THR A 259 -40.04 -13.27 29.92
N LEU A 260 -39.41 -14.37 29.46
CA LEU A 260 -40.11 -15.55 28.96
C LEU A 260 -40.94 -16.23 30.04
N ALA A 261 -40.43 -16.32 31.27
CA ALA A 261 -41.21 -16.85 32.40
C ALA A 261 -42.48 -16.02 32.65
N LYS A 262 -42.37 -14.69 32.66
CA LYS A 262 -43.53 -13.79 32.79
C LYS A 262 -44.48 -13.84 31.61
N LEU A 263 -43.95 -13.98 30.39
CA LEU A 263 -44.79 -14.16 29.22
C LEU A 263 -45.52 -15.50 29.25
N ASN A 264 -44.88 -16.57 29.74
CA ASN A 264 -45.48 -17.89 29.87
C ASN A 264 -46.62 -17.91 30.91
N GLU A 265 -46.53 -17.10 31.97
CA GLU A 265 -47.63 -16.88 32.92
C GLU A 265 -48.86 -16.24 32.24
N LEU A 266 -48.66 -15.38 31.24
CA LEU A 266 -49.72 -14.62 30.56
C LEU A 266 -50.26 -15.33 29.31
N ASN A 267 -49.39 -15.93 28.50
CA ASN A 267 -49.71 -16.59 27.24
C ASN A 267 -48.65 -17.67 26.89
N PRO A 268 -48.91 -18.94 27.28
CA PRO A 268 -47.98 -20.04 27.06
C PRO A 268 -47.70 -20.32 25.57
N GLN A 269 -48.68 -20.11 24.69
CA GLN A 269 -48.53 -20.36 23.26
C GLN A 269 -47.52 -19.38 22.64
N ILE A 270 -47.57 -18.10 23.02
CA ILE A 270 -46.61 -17.08 22.54
C ILE A 270 -45.23 -17.32 23.15
N ALA A 271 -45.13 -17.66 24.44
CA ALA A 271 -43.84 -17.94 25.07
C ALA A 271 -43.11 -19.12 24.42
N SER A 272 -43.85 -20.17 24.04
CA SER A 272 -43.29 -21.36 23.38
C SER A 272 -42.77 -21.13 21.95
N SER A 273 -43.14 -20.03 21.30
CA SER A 273 -42.71 -19.70 19.93
C SER A 273 -41.57 -18.67 19.88
N LEU A 274 -41.12 -18.15 21.02
CA LEU A 274 -40.08 -17.13 21.11
C LEU A 274 -38.78 -17.71 21.68
N ASN A 275 -37.68 -17.47 20.97
CA ASN A 275 -36.33 -17.81 21.41
C ASN A 275 -35.47 -16.55 21.49
N PRO A 276 -34.80 -16.28 22.62
CA PRO A 276 -33.88 -15.15 22.71
C PRO A 276 -32.74 -15.32 21.70
N GLN A 277 -32.42 -14.24 20.98
CA GLN A 277 -31.29 -14.20 20.05
C GLN A 277 -30.24 -13.25 20.64
N ILE A 278 -29.30 -13.81 21.39
CA ILE A 278 -28.19 -13.05 21.97
C ILE A 278 -26.94 -13.33 21.13
N PRO A 279 -26.31 -12.30 20.55
CA PRO A 279 -25.12 -12.47 19.72
C PRO A 279 -23.97 -13.09 20.53
N GLU A 280 -23.16 -13.92 19.88
CA GLU A 280 -21.97 -14.46 20.51
C GLU A 280 -20.92 -13.36 20.76
N SER A 281 -20.12 -13.53 21.82
CA SER A 281 -19.07 -12.58 22.20
C SER A 281 -18.06 -12.33 21.06
N SER A 282 -17.77 -13.36 20.27
CA SER A 282 -16.94 -13.32 19.06
C SER A 282 -17.49 -12.44 17.93
N SER A 283 -18.80 -12.16 17.94
CA SER A 283 -19.47 -11.34 16.91
C SER A 283 -19.56 -9.84 17.27
N LEU A 284 -19.13 -9.45 18.47
CA LEU A 284 -19.19 -8.08 18.94
C LEU A 284 -18.14 -7.19 18.25
N LYS A 285 -18.59 -6.05 17.72
CA LYS A 285 -17.73 -5.07 17.04
C LYS A 285 -17.24 -4.01 18.01
N TRP A 286 -16.22 -4.32 18.80
CA TRP A 286 -15.63 -3.39 19.77
C TRP A 286 -15.15 -2.07 19.16
N ILE A 287 -14.74 -2.08 17.89
CA ILE A 287 -14.37 -0.87 17.15
C ILE A 287 -15.51 0.17 17.10
N ASP A 288 -16.76 -0.27 17.05
CA ASP A 288 -17.93 0.62 16.96
C ASP A 288 -18.18 1.37 18.28
N VAL A 289 -17.68 0.85 19.41
CA VAL A 289 -17.73 1.53 20.72
C VAL A 289 -16.83 2.77 20.72
N PHE A 290 -15.72 2.73 19.98
CA PHE A 290 -14.72 3.79 19.92
C PHE A 290 -14.83 4.65 18.65
N LYS A 291 -15.90 4.50 17.86
CA LYS A 291 -16.05 5.20 16.56
C LYS A 291 -16.08 6.73 16.66
N ASN A 292 -16.36 7.26 17.85
CA ASN A 292 -16.46 8.70 18.14
C ASN A 292 -15.20 9.26 18.82
N VAL A 293 -14.13 8.47 18.95
CA VAL A 293 -12.85 8.97 19.47
C VAL A 293 -12.31 10.03 18.49
N SER A 294 -12.24 11.27 18.95
CA SER A 294 -11.71 12.40 18.19
C SER A 294 -10.91 13.31 19.12
N ILE A 295 -9.98 14.08 18.55
CA ILE A 295 -9.30 15.15 19.26
C ILE A 295 -10.14 16.42 19.03
N ALA A 296 -10.45 17.16 20.08
CA ALA A 296 -11.17 18.44 20.02
C ALA A 296 -10.26 19.58 20.47
N GLY A 297 -10.40 20.75 19.84
CA GLY A 297 -9.71 21.96 20.28
C GLY A 297 -10.52 22.72 21.34
N ASP A 298 -10.06 23.93 21.68
CA ASP A 298 -10.78 24.83 22.60
C ASP A 298 -12.28 24.97 22.22
N ALA A 299 -13.14 25.00 23.25
CA ALA A 299 -14.59 25.07 23.15
C ALA A 299 -15.24 23.91 22.36
N ASP A 300 -14.65 22.70 22.44
CA ASP A 300 -15.12 21.48 21.78
C ASP A 300 -15.24 21.58 20.25
N ILE A 301 -14.54 22.54 19.63
CA ILE A 301 -14.54 22.69 18.19
C ILE A 301 -13.80 21.50 17.57
N PRO A 302 -14.48 20.66 16.76
CA PRO A 302 -13.86 19.52 16.10
C PRO A 302 -12.68 19.94 15.21
N ILE A 303 -11.60 19.16 15.15
CA ILE A 303 -10.41 19.53 14.36
C ILE A 303 -10.73 19.60 12.86
N ASN A 304 -11.66 18.81 12.35
CA ASN A 304 -12.11 18.93 10.95
C ASN A 304 -12.74 20.30 10.63
N LYS A 305 -13.16 21.06 11.66
CA LYS A 305 -13.60 22.46 11.55
C LYS A 305 -12.49 23.49 11.74
N ARG A 306 -11.29 23.06 12.06
CA ARG A 306 -10.11 23.95 12.16
C ARG A 306 -9.50 24.18 10.79
N GLY A 307 -8.81 25.30 10.64
CA GLY A 307 -8.10 25.64 9.40
C GLY A 307 -7.08 24.56 9.04
N SER A 308 -6.86 24.37 7.74
CA SER A 308 -5.95 23.35 7.20
C SER A 308 -4.59 23.35 7.90
N GLY A 309 -4.00 24.51 8.20
CA GLY A 309 -2.78 24.65 9.01
C GLY A 309 -2.73 23.77 10.27
N VAL A 310 -3.80 23.77 11.07
CA VAL A 310 -3.90 23.01 12.32
C VAL A 310 -4.04 21.51 12.05
N LYS A 311 -4.88 21.13 11.08
CA LYS A 311 -5.06 19.73 10.67
C LYS A 311 -3.72 19.08 10.30
N ARG A 312 -2.91 19.81 9.53
CA ARG A 312 -1.58 19.38 9.05
C ARG A 312 -0.59 19.19 10.19
N LEU A 313 -0.53 20.11 11.15
CA LEU A 313 0.34 19.98 12.32
C LEU A 313 -0.03 18.76 13.17
N ILE A 314 -1.31 18.43 13.26
CA ILE A 314 -1.79 17.27 14.00
C ILE A 314 -1.37 15.98 13.29
N LEU A 315 -1.50 15.92 11.97
CA LEU A 315 -1.04 14.78 11.18
C LEU A 315 0.48 14.58 11.29
N ILE A 316 1.27 15.65 11.18
CA ILE A 316 2.74 15.60 11.37
C ILE A 316 3.07 15.13 12.79
N SER A 317 2.38 15.66 13.80
CA SER A 317 2.60 15.31 15.21
C SER A 317 2.24 13.85 15.48
N PHE A 318 1.16 13.35 14.87
CA PHE A 318 0.77 11.96 14.95
C PHE A 318 1.85 11.04 14.39
N PHE A 319 2.32 11.26 13.16
CA PHE A 319 3.34 10.40 12.56
C PHE A 319 4.67 10.46 13.31
N ARG A 320 5.03 11.63 13.86
CA ARG A 320 6.20 11.75 14.74
C ARG A 320 6.04 10.93 16.02
N ALA A 321 4.93 11.10 16.72
CA ALA A 321 4.65 10.36 17.95
C ALA A 321 4.59 8.85 17.71
N GLU A 322 4.02 8.43 16.59
CA GLU A 322 3.91 7.02 16.23
C GLU A 322 5.28 6.42 15.86
N ALA A 323 6.14 7.17 15.18
CA ALA A 323 7.54 6.75 14.94
C ALA A 323 8.28 6.54 16.26
N GLU A 324 8.16 7.48 17.20
CA GLU A 324 8.78 7.38 18.53
C GLU A 324 8.20 6.24 19.38
N ARG A 325 6.89 5.99 19.28
CA ARG A 325 6.21 4.90 19.99
C ARG A 325 6.70 3.55 19.47
N ARG A 326 6.70 3.34 18.15
CA ARG A 326 7.12 2.08 17.52
C ARG A 326 8.59 1.73 17.69
N GLN A 327 9.44 2.73 17.92
CA GLN A 327 10.84 2.50 18.28
C GLN A 327 11.01 2.01 19.73
N ARG A 328 10.09 2.37 20.64
CA ARG A 328 10.16 2.03 22.07
C ARG A 328 9.40 0.78 22.43
N GLU A 329 8.26 0.54 21.80
CA GLU A 329 7.36 -0.56 22.10
C GLU A 329 7.66 -1.78 21.22
N ALA A 330 7.87 -2.93 21.85
CA ALA A 330 8.02 -4.21 21.16
C ALA A 330 6.67 -4.92 21.03
N GLY A 331 6.55 -5.82 20.05
CA GLY A 331 5.37 -6.67 19.90
C GLY A 331 4.18 -6.02 19.21
N LEU A 332 4.30 -4.78 18.75
CA LEU A 332 3.24 -4.11 17.98
C LEU A 332 2.88 -4.88 16.70
N PRO A 333 1.61 -4.81 16.27
CA PRO A 333 1.18 -5.39 15.01
C PRO A 333 1.89 -4.72 13.82
N SER A 334 1.99 -5.47 12.71
CA SER A 334 2.53 -4.91 11.48
C SER A 334 1.53 -3.92 10.88
N VAL A 335 2.01 -2.79 10.37
CA VAL A 335 1.14 -1.73 9.83
C VAL A 335 1.69 -1.19 8.52
N VAL A 336 0.77 -0.92 7.59
CA VAL A 336 1.03 -0.32 6.29
C VAL A 336 0.28 1.01 6.24
N TYR A 337 1.03 2.11 6.20
CA TYR A 337 0.50 3.46 6.03
C TYR A 337 0.50 3.82 4.55
N ALA A 338 -0.68 3.94 3.96
CA ALA A 338 -0.83 4.44 2.60
C ALA A 338 -1.31 5.88 2.63
N ILE A 339 -0.56 6.79 2.03
CA ILE A 339 -0.83 8.22 2.10
C ILE A 339 -0.82 8.79 0.68
N GLU A 340 -1.94 9.39 0.31
CA GLU A 340 -2.08 10.07 -0.97
C GLU A 340 -1.73 11.54 -0.84
N GLU A 341 -0.91 12.02 -1.78
CA GLU A 341 -0.54 13.43 -1.96
C GLU A 341 -0.40 14.20 -0.62
N PRO A 342 0.52 13.77 0.27
CA PRO A 342 0.73 14.41 1.57
C PRO A 342 1.08 15.90 1.46
N GLU A 343 1.52 16.35 0.28
CA GLU A 343 1.76 17.76 -0.08
C GLU A 343 0.49 18.60 -0.26
N THR A 344 -0.66 17.97 -0.47
CA THR A 344 -1.87 18.66 -0.93
C THR A 344 -2.28 19.68 0.09
N SER A 345 -2.41 20.93 -0.38
CA SER A 345 -2.58 22.08 0.48
C SER A 345 -1.55 22.06 1.61
N GLN A 346 -0.24 22.16 1.37
CA GLN A 346 0.78 22.29 2.43
C GLN A 346 1.79 23.38 2.08
N HIS A 347 2.26 24.10 3.10
CA HIS A 347 3.44 24.97 2.92
C HIS A 347 4.69 24.09 2.75
N PRO A 348 5.66 24.45 1.89
CA PRO A 348 6.85 23.63 1.62
C PRO A 348 7.62 23.20 2.88
N GLU A 349 7.70 24.05 3.90
CA GLU A 349 8.33 23.71 5.19
C GLU A 349 7.63 22.53 5.88
N HIS A 350 6.30 22.48 5.85
CA HIS A 350 5.52 21.39 6.42
C HIS A 350 5.60 20.13 5.58
N GLN A 351 5.67 20.25 4.25
CA GLN A 351 5.94 19.09 3.38
C GLN A 351 7.25 18.42 3.79
N ARG A 352 8.33 19.19 3.97
CA ARG A 352 9.64 18.66 4.40
C ARG A 352 9.58 18.00 5.79
N ALA A 353 8.89 18.63 6.74
CA ALA A 353 8.73 18.08 8.09
C ALA A 353 7.92 16.76 8.08
N LEU A 354 6.86 16.70 7.27
CA LEU A 354 6.04 15.50 7.08
C LEU A 354 6.84 14.39 6.40
N THR A 355 7.52 14.66 5.29
CA THR A 355 8.39 13.67 4.61
C THR A 355 9.44 13.12 5.57
N SER A 356 10.07 13.97 6.38
CA SER A 356 11.06 13.52 7.37
C SER A 356 10.45 12.61 8.44
N ALA A 357 9.22 12.90 8.90
CA ALA A 357 8.50 12.06 9.86
C ALA A 357 8.14 10.71 9.25
N LEU A 358 7.68 10.68 7.99
CA LEU A 358 7.36 9.44 7.27
C LEU A 358 8.63 8.60 7.04
N VAL A 359 9.73 9.19 6.59
CA VAL A 359 11.01 8.46 6.44
C VAL A 359 11.52 7.91 7.77
N ALA A 360 11.30 8.61 8.88
CA ALA A 360 11.65 8.07 10.20
C ALA A 360 10.73 6.90 10.60
N LEU A 361 9.44 7.00 10.31
CA LEU A 361 8.44 5.98 10.60
C LEU A 361 8.64 4.71 9.75
N SER A 362 9.05 4.82 8.49
CA SER A 362 9.33 3.65 7.64
C SER A 362 10.51 2.80 8.14
N LYS A 363 11.42 3.40 8.90
CA LYS A 363 12.54 2.69 9.54
C LYS A 363 12.13 1.95 10.82
N ALA A 364 10.90 2.13 11.31
CA ALA A 364 10.40 1.42 12.47
C ALA A 364 10.10 -0.06 12.13
N ALA A 365 10.30 -0.94 13.12
CA ALA A 365 10.05 -2.36 12.92
C ALA A 365 8.58 -2.62 12.58
N ARG A 366 8.33 -3.53 11.63
CA ARG A 366 6.99 -3.96 11.20
C ARG A 366 6.13 -2.81 10.66
N THR A 367 6.77 -1.81 10.05
CA THR A 367 6.09 -0.67 9.43
C THR A 367 6.48 -0.56 7.97
N GLN A 368 5.50 -0.34 7.10
CA GLN A 368 5.71 0.04 5.71
C GLN A 368 4.93 1.30 5.39
N ILE A 369 5.49 2.12 4.51
CA ILE A 369 4.86 3.35 4.05
C ILE A 369 4.76 3.32 2.53
N LEU A 370 3.54 3.50 2.02
CA LEU A 370 3.25 3.74 0.62
C LEU A 370 2.79 5.18 0.45
N LEU A 371 3.45 5.91 -0.43
CA LEU A 371 3.17 7.32 -0.69
C LEU A 371 2.82 7.49 -2.16
N THR A 372 1.85 8.35 -2.47
CA THR A 372 1.76 8.94 -3.81
C THR A 372 2.13 10.41 -3.72
N THR A 373 2.86 10.91 -4.71
CA THR A 373 3.17 12.34 -4.76
C THR A 373 3.28 12.83 -6.20
N HIS A 374 2.89 14.07 -6.40
CA HIS A 374 3.23 14.89 -7.56
C HIS A 374 4.14 16.08 -7.18
N SER A 375 4.65 16.13 -5.94
CA SER A 375 5.48 17.21 -5.41
C SER A 375 6.97 16.99 -5.65
N PRO A 376 7.61 17.87 -6.43
CA PRO A 376 9.06 17.89 -6.59
C PRO A 376 9.82 18.08 -5.27
N GLU A 377 9.25 18.82 -4.33
CA GLU A 377 9.85 19.07 -3.01
C GLU A 377 9.94 17.81 -2.16
N ILE A 378 8.96 16.90 -2.28
CA ILE A 378 8.98 15.60 -1.60
C ILE A 378 10.00 14.68 -2.27
N VAL A 379 10.00 14.59 -3.60
CA VAL A 379 10.96 13.77 -4.36
C VAL A 379 12.40 14.13 -4.01
N LYS A 380 12.72 15.43 -3.89
CA LYS A 380 14.05 15.94 -3.50
C LYS A 380 14.52 15.52 -2.09
N LYS A 381 13.64 14.98 -1.25
CA LYS A 381 13.94 14.52 0.12
C LYS A 381 14.05 12.99 0.25
N LEU A 382 13.88 12.27 -0.84
CA LEU A 382 13.84 10.80 -0.86
C LEU A 382 15.09 10.25 -1.55
N GLU A 383 15.32 8.94 -1.36
CA GLU A 383 16.37 8.18 -2.03
C GLU A 383 15.78 7.48 -3.25
N PHE A 384 16.60 7.23 -4.27
CA PHE A 384 16.15 6.65 -5.55
C PHE A 384 15.46 5.29 -5.40
N GLU A 385 15.94 4.47 -4.47
CA GLU A 385 15.35 3.17 -4.15
C GLU A 385 13.93 3.27 -3.57
N ASN A 386 13.56 4.44 -3.05
CA ASN A 386 12.21 4.69 -2.54
C ASN A 386 11.24 5.04 -3.69
N LEU A 387 11.73 5.39 -4.87
CA LEU A 387 10.92 6.01 -5.93
C LEU A 387 10.55 5.02 -7.03
N LEU A 388 9.25 4.90 -7.30
CA LEU A 388 8.71 4.19 -8.45
C LEU A 388 7.97 5.17 -9.36
N LEU A 389 8.44 5.28 -10.61
CA LEU A 389 7.82 6.13 -11.61
C LEU A 389 6.64 5.39 -12.27
N ILE A 390 5.47 6.03 -12.24
CA ILE A 390 4.28 5.62 -12.99
C ILE A 390 4.09 6.61 -14.14
N ALA A 391 4.50 6.20 -15.34
CA ALA A 391 4.38 6.98 -16.57
C ALA A 391 3.09 6.69 -17.35
N GLY A 392 2.33 5.68 -16.93
CA GLY A 392 1.20 5.09 -17.63
C GLY A 392 0.63 3.89 -16.86
N GLN A 393 -0.30 3.19 -17.50
CA GLN A 393 -1.08 2.12 -16.85
C GLN A 393 -0.77 0.73 -17.44
N GLN A 394 0.27 0.63 -18.26
CA GLN A 394 0.82 -0.63 -18.73
C GLN A 394 2.02 -1.06 -17.86
N PRO A 395 2.37 -2.36 -17.83
CA PRO A 395 3.51 -2.85 -17.05
C PRO A 395 4.82 -2.12 -17.36
N ASP A 396 5.10 -1.87 -18.65
CA ASP A 396 6.33 -1.18 -19.09
C ASP A 396 6.39 0.30 -18.66
N ASP A 397 5.24 0.89 -18.29
CA ASP A 397 5.16 2.27 -17.83
C ASP A 397 5.44 2.42 -16.33
N ILE A 398 5.55 1.30 -15.60
CA ILE A 398 5.83 1.28 -14.16
C ILE A 398 7.26 0.79 -13.99
N ARG A 399 8.14 1.70 -13.57
CA ARG A 399 9.57 1.41 -13.51
C ARG A 399 10.22 2.08 -12.32
N ASN A 400 11.21 1.40 -11.76
CA ASN A 400 12.14 2.03 -10.83
C ASN A 400 12.79 3.22 -11.51
N VAL A 401 13.10 4.24 -10.73
CA VAL A 401 13.94 5.33 -11.21
C VAL A 401 15.31 4.75 -11.56
N GLN A 402 15.56 4.53 -12.85
CA GLN A 402 16.85 4.05 -13.33
C GLN A 402 17.82 5.21 -13.55
N ALA A 403 19.11 4.87 -13.47
CA ALA A 403 20.20 5.78 -13.76
C ALA A 403 19.98 6.43 -15.13
N SER A 404 20.03 7.74 -15.03
CA SER A 404 19.51 8.71 -15.93
C SER A 404 20.66 9.21 -16.81
N GLU A 405 20.47 10.22 -17.66
CA GLU A 405 21.52 10.64 -18.62
C GLU A 405 22.83 11.09 -17.97
N LEU A 406 22.76 11.48 -16.71
CA LEU A 406 23.91 11.77 -15.88
C LEU A 406 24.47 10.46 -15.27
N PRO A 407 25.81 10.30 -15.19
CA PRO A 407 26.43 9.12 -14.58
C PRO A 407 26.21 9.05 -13.06
N TYR A 408 25.58 10.08 -12.48
CA TYR A 408 25.15 10.14 -11.10
C TYR A 408 23.63 10.33 -11.06
N PRO A 409 22.93 9.73 -10.08
CA PRO A 409 21.49 9.80 -10.05
C PRO A 409 21.04 11.22 -9.64
N SER A 410 20.15 11.82 -10.43
CA SER A 410 19.64 13.19 -10.23
C SER A 410 18.13 13.17 -9.94
N LEU A 411 17.74 13.70 -8.78
CA LEU A 411 16.32 13.90 -8.43
C LEU A 411 15.67 14.98 -9.29
N ASN A 412 16.46 15.91 -9.83
CA ASN A 412 15.97 16.90 -10.79
C ASN A 412 15.62 16.23 -12.13
N GLU A 413 16.36 15.21 -12.54
CA GLU A 413 15.99 14.39 -13.70
C GLU A 413 14.72 13.57 -13.46
N VAL A 414 14.54 13.05 -12.24
CA VAL A 414 13.29 12.38 -11.85
C VAL A 414 12.13 13.35 -11.96
N ASN A 415 12.25 14.55 -11.40
CA ASN A 415 11.21 15.57 -11.47
C ASN A 415 10.88 15.95 -12.91
N PHE A 416 11.91 16.14 -13.75
CA PHE A 416 11.69 16.40 -15.17
C PHE A 416 10.97 15.23 -15.85
N SER A 417 11.38 13.99 -15.59
CA SER A 417 10.83 12.81 -16.25
C SER A 417 9.42 12.47 -15.77
N ALA A 418 9.13 12.69 -14.49
CA ALA A 418 7.83 12.42 -13.87
C ALA A 418 6.81 13.53 -14.12
N PHE A 419 7.23 14.79 -14.04
CA PHE A 419 6.33 15.95 -14.00
C PHE A 419 6.49 16.89 -15.19
N ALA A 420 7.47 16.63 -16.06
CA ALA A 420 7.88 17.59 -17.11
C ALA A 420 8.29 18.96 -16.54
N GLU A 421 8.78 18.98 -15.30
CA GLU A 421 9.27 20.17 -14.63
C GLU A 421 10.68 20.52 -15.11
N ALA A 422 10.79 21.62 -15.84
CA ALA A 422 12.06 22.20 -16.24
C ALA A 422 12.58 23.12 -15.13
N SER A 423 13.68 22.74 -14.47
CA SER A 423 14.28 23.53 -13.39
C SER A 423 15.67 24.07 -13.76
N PHE A 424 16.07 25.16 -13.11
CA PHE A 424 17.41 25.75 -13.28
C PHE A 424 18.49 24.82 -12.77
N GLU A 425 18.20 24.08 -11.69
CA GLU A 425 19.09 23.08 -11.11
C GLU A 425 19.36 21.95 -12.10
N TYR A 426 18.33 21.41 -12.75
CA TYR A 426 18.53 20.35 -13.74
C TYR A 426 19.32 20.83 -14.95
N HIS A 427 19.01 22.04 -15.42
CA HIS A 427 19.75 22.68 -16.51
C HIS A 427 21.24 22.82 -16.16
N ASN A 428 21.53 23.30 -14.95
CA ASN A 428 22.90 23.48 -14.47
C ASN A 428 23.65 22.15 -14.28
N GLU A 429 22.98 21.10 -13.79
CA GLU A 429 23.55 19.74 -13.68
C GLU A 429 23.96 19.19 -15.04
N LEU A 430 23.06 19.27 -16.03
CA LEU A 430 23.33 18.81 -17.40
C LEU A 430 24.46 19.60 -18.06
N TYR A 431 24.43 20.93 -17.96
CA TYR A 431 25.50 21.75 -18.52
C TYR A 431 26.82 21.45 -17.84
N GLY A 432 26.84 21.41 -16.51
CA GLY A 432 28.03 21.14 -15.72
C GLY A 432 28.65 19.79 -16.05
N PHE A 433 27.82 18.77 -16.32
CA PHE A 433 28.30 17.49 -16.81
C PHE A 433 28.93 17.57 -18.20
N ILE A 434 28.25 18.17 -19.19
CA ILE A 434 28.80 18.34 -20.55
C ILE A 434 30.11 19.15 -20.53
N GLU A 435 30.22 20.13 -19.63
CA GLU A 435 31.41 20.93 -19.38
C GLU A 435 32.55 20.11 -18.79
N ALA A 436 32.28 19.34 -17.73
CA ALA A 436 33.26 18.48 -17.08
C ALA A 436 33.83 17.41 -18.02
N GLU A 437 33.00 16.89 -18.93
CA GLU A 437 33.40 15.94 -19.97
C GLU A 437 34.19 16.60 -21.13
N GLY A 438 34.38 17.92 -21.11
CA GLY A 438 35.04 18.66 -22.19
C GLY A 438 34.25 18.67 -23.52
N LYS A 439 32.97 18.29 -23.49
CA LYS A 439 32.12 18.09 -24.68
C LYS A 439 31.36 19.36 -25.10
N LEU A 440 31.45 20.47 -24.36
CA LEU A 440 30.73 21.73 -24.66
C LEU A 440 30.95 22.27 -26.07
N ALA A 441 32.19 22.27 -26.56
CA ALA A 441 32.48 22.78 -27.91
C ALA A 441 31.83 21.92 -28.99
N THR A 442 31.75 20.62 -28.76
CA THR A 442 31.07 19.65 -29.64
C THR A 442 29.57 19.87 -29.60
N PHE A 443 28.98 19.99 -28.40
CA PHE A 443 27.56 20.26 -28.21
C PHE A 443 27.09 21.52 -28.95
N LYS A 444 27.86 22.62 -28.84
CA LYS A 444 27.53 23.91 -29.48
C LYS A 444 27.58 23.88 -31.01
N ARG A 445 28.29 22.91 -31.61
CA ARG A 445 28.54 22.89 -33.05
C ARG A 445 27.24 22.64 -33.82
N GLY A 446 26.87 23.58 -34.69
CA GLY A 446 25.69 23.46 -35.55
C GLY A 446 24.36 23.82 -34.87
N GLN A 447 24.40 24.28 -33.61
CA GLN A 447 23.21 24.83 -32.96
C GLN A 447 22.91 26.26 -33.46
N ALA A 448 21.63 26.64 -33.42
CA ALA A 448 21.21 28.00 -33.73
C ALA A 448 21.79 28.99 -32.71
N MET A 449 22.28 30.12 -33.21
CA MET A 449 22.87 31.18 -32.40
C MET A 449 21.85 32.31 -32.18
N LEU A 450 21.90 32.92 -31.01
CA LEU A 450 21.03 33.99 -30.56
C LEU A 450 21.88 35.22 -30.19
N PRO A 451 21.41 36.45 -30.49
CA PRO A 451 22.05 37.66 -30.02
C PRO A 451 21.97 37.76 -28.50
N TYR A 452 23.08 38.12 -27.87
CA TYR A 452 23.16 38.36 -26.44
C TYR A 452 24.06 39.56 -26.14
N SER A 453 23.55 40.48 -25.34
CA SER A 453 24.25 41.65 -24.81
C SER A 453 24.92 41.29 -23.48
N LYS A 454 26.24 41.07 -23.50
CA LYS A 454 27.02 40.81 -22.29
C LYS A 454 27.27 42.10 -21.53
N LEU A 455 26.86 42.15 -20.27
CA LEU A 455 27.19 43.25 -19.35
C LEU A 455 28.57 43.01 -18.73
N ASN A 456 29.47 43.97 -18.88
CA ASN A 456 30.80 43.94 -18.28
C ASN A 456 30.78 44.61 -16.90
N ARG A 457 31.84 44.38 -16.10
CA ARG A 457 31.97 44.94 -14.74
C ARG A 457 32.03 46.47 -14.71
N ASP A 458 32.44 47.09 -15.81
CA ASP A 458 32.50 48.55 -15.97
C ASP A 458 31.16 49.16 -16.42
N GLY A 459 30.11 48.35 -16.54
CA GLY A 459 28.78 48.76 -16.99
C GLY A 459 28.63 48.85 -18.52
N SER A 460 29.70 48.60 -19.28
CA SER A 460 29.62 48.55 -20.75
C SER A 460 28.94 47.27 -21.22
N THR A 461 28.33 47.30 -22.40
CA THR A 461 27.71 46.13 -23.04
C THR A 461 28.45 45.72 -24.31
N VAL A 462 28.61 44.41 -24.52
CA VAL A 462 29.22 43.83 -25.71
C VAL A 462 28.25 42.85 -26.35
N GLN A 463 27.97 43.04 -27.64
CA GLN A 463 27.13 42.13 -28.41
C GLN A 463 27.91 40.85 -28.76
N GLN A 464 27.31 39.70 -28.46
CA GLN A 464 27.82 38.38 -28.82
C GLN A 464 26.71 37.51 -29.40
N GLN A 465 27.09 36.45 -30.09
CA GLN A 465 26.19 35.41 -30.56
C GLN A 465 26.48 34.15 -29.77
N ILE A 466 25.48 33.58 -29.10
CA ILE A 466 25.63 32.39 -28.23
C ILE A 466 24.48 31.40 -28.47
N VAL A 467 24.69 30.12 -28.17
CA VAL A 467 23.61 29.12 -28.31
C VAL A 467 22.55 29.29 -27.22
N LEU A 468 21.34 28.77 -27.45
CA LEU A 468 20.23 28.84 -26.49
C LEU A 468 20.62 28.36 -25.09
N THR A 469 21.39 27.28 -25.00
CA THR A 469 21.84 26.73 -23.72
C THR A 469 22.74 27.67 -22.92
N GLU A 470 23.62 28.42 -23.59
CA GLU A 470 24.42 29.46 -22.94
C GLU A 470 23.60 30.70 -22.63
N TYR A 471 22.64 31.05 -23.50
CA TYR A 471 21.72 32.15 -23.26
C TYR A 471 20.93 31.94 -21.95
N VAL A 472 20.39 30.74 -21.76
CA VAL A 472 19.69 30.34 -20.52
C VAL A 472 20.65 30.34 -19.33
N ARG A 473 21.81 29.67 -19.43
CA ARG A 473 22.80 29.61 -18.32
C ARG A 473 23.27 31.00 -17.89
N HIS A 474 23.62 31.87 -18.83
CA HIS A 474 24.06 33.22 -18.49
C HIS A 474 22.97 34.03 -17.79
N GLN A 475 21.70 33.88 -18.15
CA GLN A 475 20.62 34.58 -17.45
C GLN A 475 20.31 34.03 -16.05
N ILE A 476 20.53 32.73 -15.83
CA ILE A 476 20.41 32.11 -14.49
C ILE A 476 21.52 32.65 -13.57
N HIS A 477 22.76 32.73 -14.05
CA HIS A 477 23.92 33.16 -13.24
C HIS A 477 24.15 34.67 -13.18
N HIS A 478 23.61 35.43 -14.14
CA HIS A 478 23.69 36.90 -14.18
C HIS A 478 22.28 37.53 -14.20
N PRO A 479 21.47 37.34 -13.14
CA PRO A 479 20.12 37.90 -13.07
C PRO A 479 20.11 39.43 -13.11
N GLU A 480 21.22 40.10 -12.77
CA GLU A 480 21.39 41.55 -12.84
C GLU A 480 21.44 42.10 -14.28
N ASN A 481 21.71 41.25 -15.28
CA ASN A 481 21.80 41.69 -16.67
C ASN A 481 20.41 41.76 -17.33
N GLU A 482 19.75 42.91 -17.17
CA GLU A 482 18.42 43.18 -17.74
C GLU A 482 18.45 43.62 -19.23
N THR A 483 19.63 43.65 -19.86
CA THR A 483 19.77 44.13 -21.25
C THR A 483 19.30 43.13 -22.31
N ASN A 484 18.91 41.92 -21.89
CA ASN A 484 18.45 40.83 -22.76
C ASN A 484 17.01 40.45 -22.44
N ARG A 485 16.27 39.97 -23.45
CA ARG A 485 14.92 39.40 -23.22
C ARG A 485 15.03 38.20 -22.29
N ARG A 486 14.20 38.11 -21.25
CA ARG A 486 14.13 36.89 -20.43
C ARG A 486 13.77 35.66 -21.27
N PHE A 487 14.46 34.55 -21.03
CA PHE A 487 14.10 33.28 -21.65
C PHE A 487 12.72 32.82 -21.15
N THR A 488 12.01 32.04 -21.96
CA THR A 488 10.71 31.45 -21.58
C THR A 488 10.88 30.05 -20.99
N ASP A 489 9.85 29.54 -20.31
CA ASP A 489 9.83 28.15 -19.81
C ASP A 489 10.01 27.13 -20.95
N GLN A 490 9.49 27.44 -22.14
CA GLN A 490 9.67 26.62 -23.33
C GLN A 490 11.15 26.60 -23.77
N GLU A 491 11.84 27.75 -23.71
CA GLU A 491 13.26 27.86 -24.04
C GLU A 491 14.15 27.12 -23.04
N LEU A 492 13.82 27.19 -21.74
CA LEU A 492 14.49 26.39 -20.70
C LEU A 492 14.33 24.89 -20.98
N ARG A 493 13.10 24.45 -21.22
CA ARG A 493 12.79 23.05 -21.53
C ARG A 493 13.50 22.57 -22.80
N GLN A 494 13.46 23.35 -23.88
CA GLN A 494 14.17 23.05 -25.12
C GLN A 494 15.67 22.90 -24.89
N SER A 495 16.26 23.79 -24.07
CA SER A 495 17.68 23.67 -23.73
C SER A 495 17.98 22.40 -22.93
N ILE A 496 17.12 22.02 -21.99
CA ILE A 496 17.27 20.77 -21.23
C ILE A 496 17.21 19.60 -22.21
N GLU A 497 16.12 19.46 -22.98
CA GLU A 497 15.93 18.37 -23.95
C GLU A 497 17.09 18.26 -24.97
N ALA A 498 17.65 19.38 -25.42
CA ALA A 498 18.82 19.38 -26.30
C ALA A 498 20.07 18.77 -25.63
N MET A 499 20.36 19.15 -24.37
CA MET A 499 21.47 18.57 -23.61
C MET A 499 21.25 17.09 -23.34
N ARG A 500 20.02 16.73 -22.98
CA ARG A 500 19.59 15.35 -22.74
C ARG A 500 19.87 14.44 -23.94
N ASN A 501 19.35 14.83 -25.10
CA ASN A 501 19.53 14.10 -26.36
C ASN A 501 21.01 13.99 -26.76
N PHE A 502 21.79 15.05 -26.53
CA PHE A 502 23.22 15.03 -26.82
C PHE A 502 23.96 14.01 -25.96
N ILE A 503 23.67 13.95 -24.65
CA ILE A 503 24.29 13.00 -23.73
C ILE A 503 23.92 11.56 -24.11
N GLN A 504 22.63 11.28 -24.37
CA GLN A 504 22.19 9.95 -24.81
C GLN A 504 22.85 9.49 -26.11
N SER A 505 23.10 10.42 -27.03
CA SER A 505 23.73 10.11 -28.32
C SER A 505 25.26 10.01 -28.24
N ASN A 506 25.87 10.41 -27.12
CA ASN A 506 27.32 10.45 -26.92
C ASN A 506 27.70 9.98 -25.49
N PRO A 507 27.38 8.72 -25.14
CA PRO A 507 27.58 8.17 -23.80
C PRO A 507 29.04 8.22 -23.32
#